data_AF-A0A7H9AWJ5-F1
#
_entry.id   AF-A0A7H9AWJ5-F1
#
_cell.length_a   1.000
_cell.length_b   1.000
_cell.length_c   1.000
_cell.angle_alpha   90.00
_cell.angle_beta   90.00
_cell.angle_gamma   90.00
#
_symmetry.space_group_name_H-M   'P 1'
#
loop_
_entity.id
_entity.type
_entity.pdbx_description
1 polymer ?
#
loop_
_entity_poly.entity_id
_entity_poly.type
_entity_poly.pdbx_seq_one_letter_code
_entity_poly.pdbx_strand_id
1 'polypeptide(L)'
;MFKATAICGSALSKRTNKVKIQLLKDFPMFQLFKGQVVQVKPSFMRNYLHNYNGARYILKDTDIDETLLAQSREIEASKNTIDKAANLTLGGKKEMKKEAKSEVAEEKPKPKGILENDITIKDVKIPGLDL
;
A
#
# COMPACT_ATOMS: atom_id res chain seq x y z
N MET A 1 -7.12 -8.81 -32.41
CA MET A 1 -5.79 -8.55 -31.81
C MET A 1 -5.70 -7.09 -31.41
N PHE A 2 -5.31 -6.79 -30.17
CA PHE A 2 -5.19 -5.41 -29.67
C PHE A 2 -3.86 -4.78 -30.14
N LYS A 3 -3.93 -3.65 -30.84
CA LYS A 3 -2.75 -2.89 -31.31
C LYS A 3 -2.13 -2.13 -30.14
N ALA A 4 -0.80 -2.17 -30.01
CA ALA A 4 -0.11 -1.42 -28.98
C ALA A 4 -0.25 0.08 -29.27
N THR A 5 -1.11 0.76 -28.53
CA THR A 5 -1.15 2.22 -28.51
C THR A 5 -0.02 2.69 -27.61
N ALA A 6 0.98 3.34 -28.19
CA ALA A 6 2.10 3.97 -27.48
C ALA A 6 1.66 5.24 -26.73
N ILE A 7 0.52 5.19 -26.03
CA ILE A 7 0.04 6.29 -25.22
C ILE A 7 0.89 6.31 -23.95
N CYS A 8 1.88 7.21 -23.93
CA CYS A 8 2.63 7.53 -22.72
C CYS A 8 1.67 8.19 -21.72
N GLY A 9 1.12 7.38 -20.81
CA GLY A 9 0.32 7.90 -19.70
C GLY A 9 1.16 8.83 -18.81
N SER A 10 0.57 9.95 -18.39
CA SER A 10 1.18 10.87 -17.42
C SER A 10 1.46 10.16 -16.09
N ALA A 11 2.36 10.71 -15.29
CA ALA A 11 2.67 10.18 -13.95
C ALA A 11 1.40 10.06 -13.08
N LEU A 12 0.51 11.05 -13.19
CA LEU A 12 -0.79 11.05 -12.53
C LEU A 12 -1.67 9.88 -13.00
N SER A 13 -1.75 9.66 -14.31
CA SER A 13 -2.53 8.56 -14.89
C SER A 13 -2.02 7.19 -14.43
N LYS A 14 -0.70 6.97 -14.37
CA LYS A 14 -0.11 5.71 -13.86
C LYS A 14 -0.46 5.44 -12.39
N ARG A 15 -0.64 6.49 -11.59
CA ARG A 15 -0.98 6.40 -10.16
C ARG A 15 -2.46 6.08 -9.96
N THR A 16 -3.34 6.78 -10.68
CA THR A 16 -4.79 6.80 -10.45
C THR A 16 -5.59 5.83 -11.32
N ASN A 17 -5.14 5.56 -12.56
CA ASN A 17 -5.89 4.71 -13.48
C ASN A 17 -5.76 3.23 -13.06
N LYS A 18 -6.86 2.67 -12.56
CA LYS A 18 -7.00 1.28 -12.10
C LYS A 18 -8.23 0.64 -12.72
N VAL A 19 -8.19 -0.68 -12.81
CA VAL A 19 -9.30 -1.51 -13.28
C VAL A 19 -9.64 -2.54 -12.21
N LYS A 20 -10.94 -2.69 -11.95
CA LYS A 20 -11.49 -3.69 -11.02
C LYS A 20 -11.55 -5.05 -11.71
N ILE A 21 -10.98 -6.06 -11.07
CA ILE A 21 -10.91 -7.42 -11.61
C ILE A 21 -11.17 -8.45 -10.50
N GLN A 22 -11.57 -9.65 -10.90
CA GLN A 22 -11.59 -10.82 -10.03
C GLN A 22 -10.52 -11.81 -10.46
N LEU A 23 -9.77 -12.36 -9.51
CA LEU A 23 -8.77 -13.39 -9.77
C LEU A 23 -9.42 -14.77 -9.80
N LEU A 24 -9.06 -15.56 -10.79
CA LEU A 24 -9.53 -16.94 -10.97
C LEU A 24 -8.43 -17.97 -10.67
N LYS A 25 -7.19 -17.50 -10.54
CA LYS A 25 -5.99 -18.29 -10.20
C LYS A 25 -5.17 -17.56 -9.14
N ASP A 26 -4.37 -18.33 -8.41
CA ASP A 26 -3.37 -17.78 -7.51
C ASP A 26 -2.17 -17.23 -8.29
N PHE A 27 -1.66 -16.08 -7.86
CA PHE A 27 -0.46 -15.45 -8.38
C PHE A 27 0.53 -15.16 -7.23
N PRO A 28 1.33 -16.16 -6.83
CA PRO A 28 2.22 -16.05 -5.66
C PRO A 28 3.22 -14.89 -5.76
N MET A 29 3.76 -14.66 -6.95
CA MET A 29 4.73 -13.60 -7.21
C MET A 29 4.20 -12.20 -6.86
N PHE A 30 2.88 -12.01 -6.92
CA PHE A 30 2.22 -10.73 -6.71
C PHE A 30 1.42 -10.69 -5.40
N GLN A 31 1.50 -11.75 -4.58
CA GLN A 31 0.73 -11.89 -3.33
C GLN A 31 -0.79 -11.77 -3.55
N LEU A 32 -1.25 -12.28 -4.70
CA LEU A 32 -2.63 -12.20 -5.15
C LEU A 32 -3.24 -13.60 -5.14
N PHE A 33 -4.37 -13.76 -4.46
CA PHE A 33 -5.00 -15.07 -4.24
C PHE A 33 -6.25 -15.25 -5.09
N LYS A 34 -6.56 -16.50 -5.41
CA LYS A 34 -7.75 -16.88 -6.16
C LYS A 34 -9.00 -16.37 -5.46
N GLY A 35 -9.94 -15.87 -6.26
CA GLY A 35 -11.24 -15.35 -5.83
C GLY A 35 -11.26 -13.88 -5.40
N GLN A 36 -10.09 -13.31 -5.14
CA GLN A 36 -9.96 -11.93 -4.66
C GLN A 36 -10.42 -10.92 -5.71
N VAL A 37 -11.10 -9.87 -5.26
CA VAL A 37 -11.48 -8.72 -6.08
C VAL A 37 -10.54 -7.55 -5.79
N VAL A 38 -9.76 -7.15 -6.79
CA VAL A 38 -8.68 -6.15 -6.64
C VAL A 38 -8.72 -5.08 -7.72
N GLN A 39 -8.17 -3.91 -7.42
CA GLN A 39 -7.96 -2.82 -8.37
C GLN A 39 -6.51 -2.78 -8.82
N VAL A 40 -6.26 -3.10 -10.09
CA VAL A 40 -4.90 -3.22 -10.64
C VAL A 40 -4.65 -2.26 -11.78
N LYS A 41 -3.38 -2.08 -12.18
CA LYS A 41 -3.04 -1.30 -13.39
C LYS A 41 -3.55 -2.03 -14.64
N PRO A 42 -4.09 -1.32 -15.66
CA PRO A 42 -4.56 -1.95 -16.90
C PRO A 42 -3.47 -2.78 -17.62
N SER A 43 -2.24 -2.28 -17.67
CA SER A 43 -1.11 -3.00 -18.28
C SER A 43 -0.79 -4.31 -17.56
N PHE A 44 -0.87 -4.29 -16.22
CA PHE A 44 -0.62 -5.46 -15.40
C PHE A 44 -1.69 -6.52 -15.59
N MET A 45 -2.96 -6.10 -15.65
CA MET A 45 -4.09 -6.98 -15.95
C MET A 45 -3.93 -7.67 -17.31
N ARG A 46 -3.76 -6.89 -18.38
CA ARG A 46 -3.71 -7.43 -19.75
C ARG A 46 -2.49 -8.34 -19.97
N ASN A 47 -1.33 -7.97 -19.45
CA ASN A 47 -0.08 -8.67 -19.80
C ASN A 47 0.19 -9.89 -18.92
N TYR A 48 -0.32 -9.92 -17.68
CA TYR A 48 -0.01 -10.97 -16.72
C TYR A 48 -1.26 -11.71 -16.25
N LEU A 49 -2.21 -10.99 -15.64
CA LEU A 49 -3.30 -11.62 -14.90
C LEU A 49 -4.38 -12.24 -15.80
N HIS A 50 -4.72 -11.58 -16.91
CA HIS A 50 -5.80 -12.03 -17.81
C HIS A 50 -5.41 -13.24 -18.66
N ASN A 51 -4.12 -13.52 -18.82
CA ASN A 51 -3.65 -14.62 -19.65
C ASN A 51 -4.15 -15.96 -19.10
N TYR A 52 -4.52 -16.88 -20.01
CA TYR A 52 -5.01 -18.21 -19.68
C TYR A 52 -6.16 -18.22 -18.67
N ASN A 53 -7.07 -17.25 -18.77
CA ASN A 53 -8.22 -17.05 -17.88
C ASN A 53 -7.80 -16.95 -16.40
N GLY A 54 -6.65 -16.32 -16.11
CA GLY A 54 -6.18 -16.15 -14.74
C GLY A 54 -6.96 -15.11 -13.94
N ALA A 55 -7.60 -14.17 -14.62
CA ALA A 55 -8.43 -13.12 -14.02
C ALA A 55 -9.53 -12.70 -15.00
N ARG A 56 -10.56 -12.04 -14.47
CA ARG A 56 -11.71 -11.52 -15.22
C ARG A 56 -11.96 -10.06 -14.90
N TYR A 57 -12.29 -9.26 -15.90
CA TYR A 57 -12.73 -7.87 -15.71
C TYR A 57 -14.11 -7.80 -15.06
N ILE A 58 -14.28 -6.87 -14.12
CA ILE A 58 -15.57 -6.56 -13.50
C ILE A 58 -16.01 -5.19 -14.04
N LEU A 59 -17.03 -5.17 -14.89
CA LEU A 59 -17.62 -3.92 -15.35
C LEU A 59 -18.81 -3.54 -14.48
N LYS A 60 -19.60 -4.54 -14.08
CA LYS A 60 -20.74 -4.41 -13.17
C LYS A 60 -20.54 -5.31 -11.97
N ASP A 61 -21.10 -4.95 -10.82
CA ASP A 61 -20.98 -5.79 -9.62
C ASP A 61 -21.65 -7.16 -9.76
N THR A 62 -22.58 -7.30 -10.71
CA THR A 62 -23.19 -8.59 -11.11
C THR A 62 -22.21 -9.56 -11.76
N ASP A 63 -21.05 -9.08 -12.22
CA ASP A 63 -20.05 -9.91 -12.89
C ASP A 63 -19.20 -10.72 -11.90
N ILE A 64 -19.33 -10.42 -10.61
CA ILE A 64 -18.52 -11.01 -9.53
C ILE A 64 -19.04 -12.42 -9.22
N ASP A 65 -18.13 -13.38 -9.17
CA ASP A 65 -18.40 -14.70 -8.62
C ASP A 65 -18.34 -14.63 -7.08
N GLU A 66 -19.52 -14.58 -6.46
CA GLU A 66 -19.67 -14.48 -5.00
C GLU A 66 -19.09 -15.67 -4.26
N THR A 67 -19.11 -16.87 -4.87
CA THR A 67 -18.61 -18.09 -4.23
C THR A 67 -17.10 -18.05 -4.04
N LEU A 68 -16.38 -17.64 -5.09
CA LEU A 68 -14.93 -17.47 -5.03
C LEU A 68 -14.52 -16.31 -4.13
N LEU A 69 -15.32 -15.23 -4.11
CA LEU A 69 -15.05 -14.09 -3.23
C LEU A 69 -15.20 -14.45 -1.74
N ALA A 70 -16.19 -15.27 -1.39
CA ALA A 70 -16.37 -15.76 -0.03
C ALA A 70 -15.14 -16.60 0.40
N GLN A 71 -14.70 -17.54 -0.45
CA GLN A 71 -13.51 -18.35 -0.20
C GLN A 71 -12.25 -17.49 -0.01
N SER A 72 -12.05 -16.45 -0.83
CA SER A 72 -10.89 -15.58 -0.69
C SER A 72 -10.89 -14.81 0.63
N ARG A 73 -12.06 -14.38 1.11
CA ARG A 73 -12.20 -13.66 2.39
C ARG A 73 -11.84 -14.54 3.59
N GLU A 74 -12.21 -15.82 3.56
CA GLU A 74 -11.84 -16.78 4.59
C GLU A 74 -10.31 -16.99 4.65
N ILE A 75 -9.67 -17.10 3.47
CA ILE A 75 -8.21 -17.23 3.36
C ILE A 75 -7.50 -15.97 3.86
N GLU A 76 -8.00 -14.78 3.53
CA GLU A 76 -7.43 -13.52 4.02
C GLU A 76 -7.58 -13.38 5.54
N ALA A 77 -8.73 -13.77 6.10
CA ALA A 77 -8.97 -13.73 7.54
C ALA A 77 -7.98 -14.62 8.30
N SER A 78 -7.71 -15.83 7.78
CA SER A 78 -6.75 -16.77 8.40
C SER A 78 -5.29 -16.32 8.30
N LYS A 79 -4.91 -15.57 7.25
CA LYS A 79 -3.55 -15.01 7.15
C LYS A 79 -3.34 -13.84 8.11
N ASN A 80 -4.34 -12.97 8.23
CA ASN A 80 -4.27 -11.83 9.14
C ASN A 80 -4.10 -12.24 10.62
N THR A 81 -4.59 -13.40 11.04
CA THR A 81 -4.37 -13.90 12.42
C THR A 81 -2.93 -14.40 12.60
N ILE A 82 -2.37 -15.07 11.60
CA ILE A 82 -0.98 -15.57 11.61
C ILE A 82 0.02 -14.40 11.66
N ASP A 83 -0.16 -13.38 10.82
CA ASP A 83 0.73 -12.22 10.77
C ASP A 83 0.70 -11.40 12.07
N LYS A 84 -0.47 -11.34 12.73
CA LYS A 84 -0.60 -10.71 14.06
C LYS A 84 0.12 -11.51 15.15
N ALA A 85 0.04 -12.83 15.11
CA ALA A 85 0.74 -13.69 16.07
C ALA A 85 2.27 -13.66 15.88
N ALA A 86 2.76 -13.59 14.64
CA ALA A 86 4.18 -13.49 14.33
C ALA A 86 4.81 -12.15 14.77
N ASN A 87 4.05 -11.04 14.70
CA ASN A 87 4.54 -9.75 15.19
C ASN A 87 4.59 -9.65 16.73
N LEU A 88 3.77 -10.44 17.44
CA LEU A 88 3.80 -10.53 18.91
C LEU A 88 5.03 -11.28 19.45
N THR A 89 5.62 -12.19 18.68
CA THR A 89 6.77 -13.00 19.13
C THR A 89 8.14 -12.36 18.85
N LEU A 90 8.23 -11.38 17.93
CA LEU A 90 9.48 -10.67 17.59
C LEU A 90 9.72 -9.36 18.38
N GLY A 91 8.78 -8.96 19.25
CA GLY A 91 8.91 -7.79 20.13
C GLY A 91 9.72 -7.99 21.41
N GLY A 92 10.23 -9.21 21.68
CA GLY A 92 10.77 -9.60 22.98
C GLY A 92 12.30 -9.72 23.07
N LYS A 93 13.10 -8.79 22.52
CA LYS A 93 14.54 -8.68 22.84
C LYS A 93 15.07 -7.25 22.71
N LYS A 94 14.61 -6.34 23.58
CA LYS A 94 15.38 -5.13 23.91
C LYS A 94 15.03 -4.71 25.33
N GLU A 95 15.59 -5.40 26.33
CA GLU A 95 15.79 -4.84 27.66
C GLU A 95 16.83 -5.67 28.43
N MET A 96 17.64 -4.95 29.23
CA MET A 96 18.67 -5.38 30.20
C MET A 96 20.15 -5.37 29.80
N LYS A 97 20.77 -4.20 29.96
CA LYS A 97 21.90 -3.93 30.90
C LYS A 97 21.65 -2.52 31.49
N LYS A 98 21.15 -2.39 32.73
CA LYS A 98 21.89 -2.13 34.01
C LYS A 98 22.98 -1.06 33.90
N GLU A 99 23.15 -0.07 34.77
CA GLU A 99 22.45 0.47 35.96
C GLU A 99 23.24 1.75 36.37
N ALA A 100 22.52 2.77 36.87
CA ALA A 100 22.92 3.81 37.85
C ALA A 100 24.16 4.72 37.62
N LYS A 101 23.91 6.04 37.49
CA LYS A 101 24.36 7.07 38.48
C LYS A 101 23.84 8.49 38.18
N SER A 102 23.42 9.13 39.29
CA SER A 102 23.46 10.57 39.66
C SER A 102 22.52 11.60 39.00
N GLU A 103 21.86 12.32 39.91
CA GLU A 103 21.00 13.49 39.77
C GLU A 103 21.74 14.74 39.27
N VAL A 104 20.93 15.71 38.78
CA VAL A 104 21.15 17.17 38.59
C VAL A 104 21.45 17.67 37.15
N ALA A 105 20.51 18.51 36.68
CA ALA A 105 20.61 19.63 35.72
C ALA A 105 20.42 19.43 34.19
N GLU A 106 19.51 20.29 33.68
CA GLU A 106 19.28 20.80 32.32
C GLU A 106 18.70 19.86 31.24
N GLU A 107 17.37 19.99 31.03
CA GLU A 107 16.69 19.54 29.82
C GLU A 107 17.23 20.28 28.58
N LYS A 108 18.00 19.59 27.75
CA LYS A 108 18.29 20.04 26.38
C LYS A 108 17.11 19.65 25.46
N PRO A 109 16.53 20.60 24.69
CA PRO A 109 15.44 20.28 23.79
C PRO A 109 15.92 19.36 22.66
N LYS A 110 15.14 18.29 22.41
CA LYS A 110 15.34 17.37 21.29
C LYS A 110 15.28 18.14 19.96
N PRO A 111 16.05 17.73 18.92
CA PRO A 111 16.01 18.39 17.62
C PRO A 111 14.62 18.19 17.00
N LYS A 112 13.88 19.28 16.82
CA LYS A 112 12.58 19.30 16.14
C LYS A 112 12.77 18.88 14.69
N GLY A 113 11.87 18.04 14.19
CA GLY A 113 11.89 17.58 12.80
C GLY A 113 11.59 18.71 11.81
N ILE A 114 12.01 18.57 10.55
CA ILE A 114 11.81 19.58 9.48
C ILE A 114 10.34 20.00 9.32
N LEU A 115 9.40 19.12 9.67
CA LEU A 115 7.95 19.34 9.58
C LEU A 115 7.33 20.01 10.81
N GLU A 116 8.09 20.21 11.90
CA GLU A 116 7.62 20.87 13.12
C GLU A 116 7.95 22.38 13.15
N ASN A 117 8.53 22.89 12.07
CA ASN A 117 8.79 24.31 11.92
C ASN A 117 7.55 24.98 11.32
N ASP A 118 6.87 25.81 12.11
CA ASP A 118 5.77 26.66 11.63
C ASP A 118 6.34 27.76 10.72
N ILE A 119 6.44 27.47 9.42
CA ILE A 119 6.92 28.44 8.41
C ILE A 119 5.81 29.47 8.19
N THR A 120 6.06 30.72 8.56
CA THR A 120 5.13 31.83 8.32
C THR A 120 5.45 32.54 7.00
N ILE A 121 4.49 33.33 6.48
CA ILE A 121 4.65 34.07 5.21
C ILE A 121 5.83 35.07 5.27
N LYS A 122 6.26 35.46 6.48
CA LYS A 122 7.42 36.32 6.71
C LYS A 122 8.76 35.61 6.45
N ASP A 123 8.80 34.29 6.60
CA ASP A 123 10.01 33.49 6.46
C ASP A 123 10.30 33.10 5.00
N VAL A 124 9.33 33.32 4.10
CA VAL A 124 9.43 33.00 2.67
C VAL A 124 9.50 34.29 1.86
N LYS A 125 10.64 34.57 1.23
CA LYS A 125 10.77 35.73 0.33
C LYS A 125 10.09 35.43 -1.00
N ILE A 126 8.86 35.96 -1.16
CA ILE A 126 8.11 35.90 -2.43
C ILE A 126 8.42 37.17 -3.23
N PRO A 127 9.09 37.09 -4.40
CA PRO A 127 9.40 38.27 -5.21
C PRO A 127 8.11 38.89 -5.77
N GLY A 128 7.93 40.20 -5.56
CA GLY A 128 6.74 40.95 -5.99
C GLY A 128 5.59 40.98 -4.99
N LEU A 129 5.75 40.38 -3.80
CA LEU A 129 4.84 40.52 -2.67
C LEU A 129 5.56 41.31 -1.57
N ASP A 130 5.32 42.61 -1.50
CA ASP A 130 5.75 43.43 -0.36
C ASP A 130 4.63 43.37 0.71
N LEU A 131 4.95 42.80 1.88
CA LEU A 131 4.09 42.73 3.06
C LEU A 131 4.56 43.70 4.14
#